data_AF-A0A034VVI6-F1
#
_entry.id   AF-A0A034VVI6-F1
#
_cell.length_a   1.000
_cell.length_b   1.000
_cell.length_c   1.000
_cell.angle_alpha   90.00
_cell.angle_beta   90.00
_cell.angle_gamma   90.00
#
_symmetry.space_group_name_H-M   'P 1'
#
loop_
_entity.id
_entity.type
_entity.pdbx_description
1 polymer ?
#
loop_
_entity_poly.entity_id
_entity_poly.type
_entity_poly.pdbx_seq_one_letter_code
_entity_poly.pdbx_strand_id
1 'polypeptide(L)'
;MRRSALSRNHYFVFGILVGLALSFYLPEDVWDLVQKEECPQEAAENSLIEKFGEEFEPHLNLISKPLAAKKPATNVIRPRYYSSELGIREKLFIGVMTSQDNINTLATAINRTTAHLVNKIKFFINADNVKTNYKLKNIVGFTDTRESLRPFHVIKYIADNYLDDYDYFLIMPDTVYVDARKLKALLYHISITFDLYMGARLEQNIVDGGDSAAAAAAASRRISNSNGVDDLGSQSDRNYCDLNAGILLSSSVIRKMRNNLDWCVRNGVSNVHSVNIGRCVKYSSNLSGCQTSFQGVHEDIYGLQPHIKLFKDLNILARDEAFRKAAAVYPVTSMDDFYRLHAYYSRHHLELVQQRSFDLERKSYQIANGSISNNILEIRWPLGVPLGSAPETRHDIITWHLINSTHIFLPNAENIVEPLSHTDKLDFDKVL
;
A
#
# COMPACT_ATOMS: atom_id res chain seq x y z
N MET A 1 -54.08 -30.87 -36.74
CA MET A 1 -52.83 -30.36 -37.34
C MET A 1 -51.77 -30.28 -36.25
N ARG A 2 -50.75 -31.15 -36.29
CA ARG A 2 -49.64 -31.18 -35.32
C ARG A 2 -48.78 -29.92 -35.47
N ARG A 3 -48.61 -29.14 -34.39
CA ARG A 3 -47.59 -28.08 -34.33
C ARG A 3 -46.22 -28.76 -34.19
N SER A 4 -45.41 -28.70 -35.24
CA SER A 4 -44.03 -29.16 -35.23
C SER A 4 -43.19 -28.28 -34.33
N ALA A 5 -42.72 -28.82 -33.20
CA ALA A 5 -41.77 -28.16 -32.31
C ALA A 5 -40.40 -28.09 -32.99
N LEU A 6 -39.90 -26.88 -33.22
CA LEU A 6 -38.59 -26.63 -33.82
C LEU A 6 -37.49 -27.04 -32.82
N SER A 7 -36.62 -27.97 -33.18
CA SER A 7 -35.54 -28.44 -32.28
C SER A 7 -34.36 -27.45 -32.26
N ARG A 8 -33.55 -27.48 -31.19
CA ARG A 8 -32.39 -26.59 -30.98
C ARG A 8 -31.42 -26.55 -32.18
N ASN A 9 -31.34 -27.62 -32.95
CA ASN A 9 -30.46 -27.72 -34.12
C ASN A 9 -30.94 -26.86 -35.30
N HIS A 10 -32.22 -26.52 -35.38
CA HIS A 10 -32.76 -25.68 -36.45
C HIS A 10 -32.28 -24.23 -36.30
N TYR A 11 -32.17 -23.72 -35.06
CA TYR A 11 -31.63 -22.37 -34.81
C TYR A 11 -30.17 -22.25 -35.24
N PHE A 12 -29.38 -23.33 -35.12
CA PHE A 12 -28.00 -23.35 -35.59
C PHE A 12 -27.91 -23.27 -37.12
N VAL A 13 -28.78 -24.01 -37.83
CA VAL A 13 -28.84 -23.99 -39.29
C VAL A 13 -29.33 -22.63 -39.81
N PHE A 14 -30.33 -22.03 -39.15
CA PHE A 14 -30.77 -20.67 -39.47
C PHE A 14 -29.65 -19.64 -39.24
N GLY A 15 -28.87 -19.78 -38.17
CA GLY A 15 -27.72 -18.92 -37.89
C GLY A 15 -26.66 -18.97 -38.99
N ILE A 16 -26.34 -20.17 -39.48
CA ILE A 16 -25.38 -20.33 -40.59
C ILE A 16 -25.92 -19.72 -41.89
N LEU A 17 -27.20 -19.95 -42.22
CA LEU A 17 -27.80 -19.40 -43.44
C LEU A 17 -27.86 -17.87 -43.41
N VAL A 18 -28.18 -17.27 -42.25
CA VAL A 18 -28.19 -15.82 -42.09
C VAL A 18 -26.77 -15.24 -42.15
N GLY A 19 -25.78 -15.91 -41.55
CA GLY A 19 -24.37 -15.49 -41.62
C GLY A 19 -23.81 -15.55 -43.05
N LEU A 20 -24.15 -16.59 -43.81
CA LEU A 20 -23.76 -16.70 -45.22
C LEU A 20 -24.44 -15.64 -46.09
N ALA A 21 -25.73 -15.38 -45.86
CA ALA A 21 -26.44 -14.32 -46.56
C ALA A 21 -25.83 -12.94 -46.28
N LEU A 22 -25.51 -12.64 -45.01
CA LEU A 22 -24.81 -11.39 -44.63
C LEU A 22 -23.44 -11.29 -45.29
N SER A 23 -22.67 -12.38 -45.36
CA SER A 23 -21.36 -12.39 -46.01
C SER A 23 -21.42 -12.10 -47.51
N PHE A 24 -22.50 -12.48 -48.20
CA PHE A 24 -22.69 -12.17 -49.63
C PHE A 24 -23.23 -10.76 -49.88
N TYR A 25 -23.86 -10.14 -48.88
CA TYR A 25 -24.43 -8.79 -49.00
C TYR A 25 -23.53 -7.69 -48.44
N LEU A 26 -22.40 -8.02 -47.80
CA LEU A 26 -21.37 -7.06 -47.47
C LEU A 26 -20.55 -6.73 -48.72
N PRO A 27 -20.51 -5.46 -49.18
CA PRO A 27 -19.66 -5.06 -50.29
C PRO A 27 -18.19 -5.26 -49.94
N GLU A 28 -17.38 -5.77 -50.89
CA GLU A 28 -15.94 -6.01 -50.70
C GLU A 28 -15.16 -4.73 -50.29
N ASP A 29 -15.72 -3.55 -50.56
CA ASP A 29 -15.08 -2.25 -50.34
C ASP A 29 -14.95 -1.83 -48.86
N VAL A 30 -15.46 -2.62 -47.90
CA VAL A 30 -15.32 -2.30 -46.47
C VAL A 30 -13.90 -2.63 -45.95
N TRP A 31 -13.19 -3.56 -46.59
CA TRP A 31 -11.81 -3.89 -46.21
C TRP A 31 -10.82 -2.77 -46.58
N ASP A 32 -11.09 -2.00 -47.63
CA ASP A 32 -10.29 -0.84 -48.04
C ASP A 32 -10.40 0.36 -47.07
N LEU A 33 -11.41 0.38 -46.20
CA LEU A 33 -11.55 1.38 -45.14
C LEU A 33 -10.71 1.04 -43.90
N VAL A 34 -10.30 -0.22 -43.74
CA VAL A 34 -9.46 -0.67 -42.61
C VAL A 34 -7.97 -0.60 -42.94
N GLN A 35 -7.59 -0.73 -44.23
CA GLN A 35 -6.19 -0.61 -44.66
C GLN A 35 -5.67 0.84 -44.73
N LYS A 36 -6.52 1.86 -44.62
CA LYS A 36 -6.08 3.27 -44.65
C LYS A 36 -5.57 3.82 -43.30
N GLU A 37 -5.55 3.03 -42.24
CA GLU A 37 -4.85 3.35 -40.99
C GLU A 37 -3.47 2.67 -40.91
N GLU A 38 -2.75 2.56 -42.03
CA GLU A 38 -1.31 2.28 -41.98
C GLU A 38 -0.61 3.43 -41.24
N CYS A 39 0.03 3.09 -40.13
CA CYS A 39 0.77 4.05 -39.31
C CYS A 39 1.83 4.74 -40.18
N PRO A 40 2.03 6.07 -40.08
CA PRO A 40 2.97 6.81 -40.95
C PRO A 40 4.42 6.31 -40.89
N GLN A 41 4.77 5.49 -39.90
CA GLN A 41 6.06 4.80 -39.81
C GLN A 41 6.25 3.69 -40.86
N GLU A 42 5.22 2.89 -41.17
CA GLU A 42 5.35 1.78 -42.12
C GLU A 42 5.43 2.27 -43.57
N ALA A 43 4.69 3.33 -43.91
CA ALA A 43 4.80 3.98 -45.21
C ALA A 43 6.17 4.62 -45.44
N ALA A 44 6.77 5.22 -44.39
CA ALA A 44 8.11 5.78 -44.45
C ALA A 44 9.19 4.70 -44.62
N GLU A 45 9.08 3.58 -43.88
CA GLU A 45 9.99 2.43 -44.02
C GLU A 45 9.92 1.81 -45.41
N ASN A 46 8.71 1.60 -45.96
CA ASN A 46 8.54 1.06 -47.31
C ASN A 46 9.14 1.98 -48.38
N SER A 47 8.99 3.31 -48.23
CA SER A 47 9.61 4.29 -49.14
C SER A 47 11.13 4.28 -49.07
N LEU A 48 11.72 4.02 -47.89
CA LEU A 48 13.17 3.92 -47.72
C LEU A 48 13.72 2.61 -48.30
N ILE A 49 12.97 1.51 -48.17
CA ILE A 49 13.32 0.21 -48.76
C ILE A 49 13.29 0.30 -50.30
N GLU A 50 12.30 0.99 -50.89
CA GLU A 50 12.23 1.18 -52.33
C GLU A 50 13.34 2.10 -52.85
N LYS A 51 13.79 3.07 -52.04
CA LYS A 51 14.81 4.06 -52.42
C LYS A 51 16.26 3.60 -52.21
N PHE A 52 16.49 2.67 -51.28
CA PHE A 52 17.84 2.22 -50.88
C PHE A 52 18.04 0.69 -50.94
N GLY A 53 16.99 -0.09 -51.25
CA GLY A 53 16.99 -1.56 -51.16
C GLY A 53 17.78 -2.29 -52.23
N GLU A 54 18.12 -1.66 -53.36
CA GLU A 54 18.87 -2.33 -54.43
C GLU A 54 20.40 -2.35 -54.21
N GLU A 55 20.93 -1.57 -53.27
CA GLU A 55 22.39 -1.41 -53.12
C GLU A 55 23.01 -2.27 -51.99
N PHE A 56 22.20 -2.95 -51.17
CA PHE A 56 22.68 -3.81 -50.09
C PHE A 56 21.89 -5.12 -50.01
N GLU A 57 22.48 -6.22 -50.47
CA GLU A 57 22.01 -7.57 -50.13
C GLU A 57 22.55 -7.98 -48.75
N PRO A 58 21.71 -8.16 -47.72
CA PRO A 58 22.17 -8.63 -46.42
C PRO A 58 22.61 -10.10 -46.50
N HIS A 59 23.91 -10.36 -46.59
CA HIS A 59 24.45 -11.71 -46.46
C HIS A 59 24.35 -12.20 -45.01
N LEU A 60 23.41 -13.11 -44.75
CA LEU A 60 23.26 -13.74 -43.44
C LEU A 60 24.37 -14.77 -43.20
N ASN A 61 25.47 -14.37 -42.56
CA ASN A 61 26.54 -15.28 -42.15
C ASN A 61 26.08 -16.23 -41.03
N LEU A 62 25.53 -17.39 -41.40
CA LEU A 62 25.06 -18.43 -40.49
C LEU A 62 26.17 -19.38 -40.01
N ILE A 63 27.39 -19.27 -40.55
CA ILE A 63 28.49 -20.24 -40.40
C ILE A 63 28.97 -20.37 -38.94
N SER A 64 28.69 -19.39 -38.08
CA SER A 64 29.11 -19.38 -36.66
C SER A 64 27.95 -19.34 -35.65
N LYS A 65 26.69 -19.33 -36.10
CA LYS A 65 25.54 -19.33 -35.18
C LYS A 65 25.11 -20.77 -34.84
N PRO A 66 25.08 -21.16 -33.57
CA PRO A 66 24.58 -22.48 -33.19
C PRO A 66 23.10 -22.61 -33.56
N LEU A 67 22.75 -23.65 -34.33
CA LEU A 67 21.39 -23.95 -34.81
C LEU A 67 20.37 -24.26 -33.68
N ALA A 68 20.84 -24.37 -32.44
CA ALA A 68 20.01 -24.55 -31.27
C ALA A 68 20.45 -23.58 -30.16
N ALA A 69 19.48 -22.90 -29.55
CA ALA A 69 19.71 -22.08 -28.38
C ALA A 69 20.34 -22.94 -27.27
N LYS A 70 21.60 -22.65 -26.90
CA LYS A 70 22.36 -23.40 -25.87
C LYS A 70 21.73 -23.37 -24.48
N LYS A 71 20.69 -22.55 -24.26
CA LYS A 71 19.91 -22.52 -23.03
C LYS A 71 18.43 -22.46 -23.39
N PRO A 72 17.58 -23.35 -22.86
CA PRO A 72 16.13 -23.13 -22.94
C PRO A 72 15.84 -21.79 -22.28
N ALA A 73 15.02 -20.95 -22.95
CA ALA A 73 14.57 -19.71 -22.36
C ALA A 73 13.86 -20.04 -21.04
N THR A 74 14.53 -19.75 -19.92
CA THR A 74 13.88 -19.81 -18.62
C THR A 74 12.77 -18.78 -18.67
N ASN A 75 11.52 -19.21 -18.53
CA ASN A 75 10.38 -18.31 -18.43
C ASN A 75 10.69 -17.31 -17.31
N VAL A 76 11.05 -16.09 -17.70
CA VAL A 76 11.21 -14.98 -16.76
C VAL A 76 9.80 -14.70 -16.26
N ILE A 77 9.48 -15.20 -15.08
CA ILE A 77 8.21 -14.91 -14.42
C ILE A 77 8.31 -13.44 -14.04
N ARG A 78 7.78 -12.58 -14.91
CA ARG A 78 7.70 -11.15 -14.64
C ARG A 78 6.65 -10.95 -13.54
N PRO A 79 6.97 -10.22 -12.45
CA PRO A 79 5.98 -9.87 -11.46
C PRO A 79 4.81 -9.11 -12.09
N ARG A 80 3.58 -9.38 -11.64
CA ARG A 80 2.37 -8.74 -12.16
C ARG A 80 2.32 -7.23 -11.87
N TYR A 81 3.06 -6.76 -10.87
CA TYR A 81 3.00 -5.39 -10.38
C TYR A 81 4.40 -4.75 -10.40
N TYR A 82 4.46 -3.50 -10.87
CA TYR A 82 5.68 -2.69 -10.90
C TYR A 82 6.32 -2.52 -9.51
N SER A 83 5.51 -2.46 -8.45
CA SER A 83 6.00 -2.39 -7.07
C SER A 83 6.88 -3.59 -6.71
N SER A 84 6.54 -4.78 -7.20
CA SER A 84 7.33 -5.99 -6.95
C SER A 84 8.63 -6.01 -7.77
N GLU A 85 8.65 -5.42 -8.96
CA GLU A 85 9.88 -5.27 -9.75
C GLU A 85 10.86 -4.28 -9.12
N LEU A 86 10.33 -3.18 -8.57
CA LEU A 86 11.13 -2.18 -7.88
C LEU A 86 11.50 -2.56 -6.43
N GLY A 87 10.98 -3.67 -5.90
CA GLY A 87 11.13 -4.01 -4.49
C GLY A 87 10.51 -2.98 -3.55
N ILE A 88 9.43 -2.30 -3.99
CA ILE A 88 8.67 -1.38 -3.13
C ILE A 88 7.92 -2.19 -2.08
N ARG A 89 8.27 -1.91 -0.82
CA ARG A 89 7.62 -2.50 0.34
C ARG A 89 6.29 -1.84 0.64
N GLU A 90 5.36 -2.65 1.11
CA GLU A 90 4.12 -2.17 1.73
C GLU A 90 4.41 -1.61 3.14
N LYS A 91 3.53 -0.76 3.65
CA LYS A 91 3.85 -0.02 4.88
C LYS A 91 3.68 -0.84 6.16
N LEU A 92 2.60 -1.61 6.28
CA LEU A 92 2.20 -2.21 7.55
C LEU A 92 1.72 -3.64 7.41
N PHE A 93 2.34 -4.53 8.17
CA PHE A 93 1.86 -5.88 8.44
C PHE A 93 1.33 -5.96 9.88
N ILE A 94 0.16 -6.56 10.08
CA ILE A 94 -0.40 -6.82 11.42
C ILE A 94 -0.39 -8.32 11.72
N GLY A 95 0.32 -8.71 12.77
CA GLY A 95 0.31 -10.05 13.33
C GLY A 95 -0.49 -10.10 14.63
N VAL A 96 -1.62 -10.81 14.61
CA VAL A 96 -2.51 -10.94 15.77
C VAL A 96 -2.31 -12.30 16.43
N MET A 97 -1.93 -12.33 17.70
CA MET A 97 -1.86 -13.55 18.50
C MET A 97 -3.22 -13.81 19.14
N THR A 98 -3.87 -14.92 18.78
CA THR A 98 -5.20 -15.30 19.28
C THR A 98 -5.26 -16.76 19.72
N SER A 99 -6.14 -17.11 20.65
CA SER A 99 -6.36 -18.51 21.04
C SER A 99 -7.35 -19.19 20.10
N GLN A 100 -7.44 -20.52 20.15
CA GLN A 100 -8.38 -21.28 19.32
C GLN A 100 -9.85 -20.89 19.58
N ASP A 101 -10.16 -20.50 20.82
CA ASP A 101 -11.52 -20.18 21.25
C ASP A 101 -11.96 -18.78 20.77
N ASN A 102 -11.01 -17.85 20.65
CA ASN A 102 -11.27 -16.46 20.26
C ASN A 102 -11.31 -16.23 18.75
N ILE A 103 -11.04 -17.26 17.93
CA ILE A 103 -11.01 -17.14 16.45
C ILE A 103 -12.37 -16.67 15.91
N ASN A 104 -13.45 -17.28 16.37
CA ASN A 104 -14.80 -17.00 15.85
C ASN A 104 -15.39 -15.70 16.42
N THR A 105 -14.82 -15.18 17.51
CA THR A 105 -15.30 -13.97 18.21
C THR A 105 -14.37 -12.78 17.92
N LEU A 106 -13.31 -12.60 18.70
CA LEU A 106 -12.42 -11.44 18.67
C LEU A 106 -11.62 -11.37 17.37
N ALA A 107 -11.02 -12.48 16.92
CA ALA A 107 -10.23 -12.47 15.69
C ALA A 107 -11.09 -12.14 14.46
N THR A 108 -12.33 -12.64 14.43
CA THR A 108 -13.30 -12.31 13.38
C THR A 108 -13.72 -10.84 13.43
N ALA A 109 -13.86 -10.26 14.64
CA ALA A 109 -14.12 -8.84 14.82
C ALA A 109 -12.97 -7.98 14.28
N ILE A 110 -11.73 -8.27 14.70
CA ILE A 110 -10.52 -7.58 14.23
C ILE A 110 -10.40 -7.68 12.70
N ASN A 111 -10.64 -8.86 12.12
CA ASN A 111 -10.56 -9.04 10.67
C ASN A 111 -11.59 -8.16 9.94
N ARG A 112 -12.83 -8.07 10.45
CA ARG A 112 -13.86 -7.24 9.81
C ARG A 112 -13.57 -5.74 9.95
N THR A 113 -13.07 -5.30 11.10
CA THR A 113 -12.81 -3.87 11.37
C THR A 113 -11.52 -3.36 10.74
N THR A 114 -10.47 -4.19 10.68
CA THR A 114 -9.09 -3.73 10.39
C THR A 114 -8.61 -4.20 9.02
N ALA A 115 -8.98 -5.40 8.55
CA ALA A 115 -8.34 -6.02 7.38
C ALA A 115 -8.52 -5.25 6.07
N HIS A 116 -9.59 -4.46 5.94
CA HIS A 116 -9.84 -3.66 4.75
C HIS A 116 -9.08 -2.31 4.75
N LEU A 117 -8.50 -1.92 5.88
CA LEU A 117 -7.78 -0.66 6.07
C LEU A 117 -6.26 -0.82 6.00
N VAL A 118 -5.76 -2.05 6.16
CA VAL A 118 -4.34 -2.38 6.20
C VAL A 118 -3.93 -3.27 5.03
N ASN A 119 -2.65 -3.30 4.72
CA ASN A 119 -2.12 -4.10 3.61
C ASN A 119 -2.27 -5.61 3.87
N LYS A 120 -1.90 -6.05 5.08
CA LYS A 120 -1.95 -7.47 5.45
C LYS A 120 -2.21 -7.68 6.93
N ILE A 121 -3.00 -8.71 7.20
CA ILE A 121 -3.25 -9.22 8.55
C ILE A 121 -3.14 -10.74 8.57
N LYS A 122 -2.50 -11.28 9.61
CA LYS A 122 -2.39 -12.72 9.87
C LYS A 122 -2.72 -13.01 11.33
N PHE A 123 -3.42 -14.11 11.56
CA PHE A 123 -3.82 -14.57 12.88
C PHE A 123 -2.98 -15.80 13.27
N PHE A 124 -2.33 -15.74 14.42
CA PHE A 124 -1.40 -16.73 14.93
C PHE A 124 -1.99 -17.48 16.11
N ILE A 125 -2.13 -18.80 15.96
CA ILE A 125 -2.74 -19.69 16.96
C ILE A 125 -1.77 -20.81 17.31
N ASN A 126 -1.85 -21.32 18.53
CA ASN A 126 -1.23 -22.59 18.88
C ASN A 126 -2.29 -23.67 18.65
N ALA A 127 -2.02 -24.57 17.69
CA ALA A 127 -2.91 -25.66 17.33
C ALA A 127 -2.12 -26.80 16.71
N ASP A 128 -2.33 -28.02 17.20
CA ASP A 128 -1.73 -29.24 16.62
C ASP A 128 -2.19 -29.45 15.17
N ASN A 129 -3.43 -29.05 14.87
CA ASN A 129 -3.99 -29.00 13.53
C ASN A 129 -4.91 -27.79 13.40
N VAL A 130 -4.66 -26.93 12.41
CA VAL A 130 -5.58 -25.84 12.07
C VAL A 130 -6.87 -26.45 11.54
N LYS A 131 -7.89 -26.56 12.39
CA LYS A 131 -9.22 -27.04 11.96
C LYS A 131 -9.67 -26.16 10.78
N THR A 132 -9.98 -26.78 9.65
CA THR A 132 -10.39 -26.09 8.42
C THR A 132 -11.78 -25.43 8.52
N ASN A 133 -12.47 -25.56 9.64
CA ASN A 133 -13.82 -25.06 9.87
C ASN A 133 -13.90 -23.58 10.27
N TYR A 134 -12.78 -22.84 10.31
CA TYR A 134 -12.81 -21.41 10.59
C TYR A 134 -13.18 -20.60 9.34
N LYS A 135 -14.02 -19.58 9.51
CA LYS A 135 -14.40 -18.65 8.42
C LYS A 135 -13.21 -17.81 7.92
N LEU A 136 -12.16 -17.69 8.72
CA LEU A 136 -10.97 -16.90 8.44
C LEU A 136 -9.91 -17.75 7.72
N LYS A 137 -9.48 -17.29 6.53
CA LYS A 137 -8.43 -17.97 5.73
C LYS A 137 -6.99 -17.55 6.10
N ASN A 138 -6.83 -16.50 6.90
CA ASN A 138 -5.54 -15.89 7.23
C ASN A 138 -4.93 -16.42 8.55
N ILE A 139 -5.18 -17.68 8.88
CA ILE A 139 -4.74 -18.31 10.12
C ILE A 139 -3.42 -19.07 9.89
N VAL A 140 -2.50 -18.95 10.85
CA VAL A 140 -1.25 -19.69 10.94
C VAL A 140 -1.23 -20.42 12.27
N GLY A 141 -1.12 -21.74 12.23
CA GLY A 141 -1.04 -22.59 13.43
C GLY A 141 0.39 -23.00 13.74
N PHE A 142 0.77 -22.89 15.01
CA PHE A 142 1.99 -23.47 15.54
C PHE A 142 1.67 -24.73 16.35
N THR A 143 2.46 -25.79 16.15
CA THR A 143 2.33 -27.05 16.89
C THR A 143 2.98 -27.00 18.27
N ASP A 144 3.78 -25.97 18.55
CA ASP A 144 4.41 -25.79 19.87
C ASP A 144 3.40 -25.19 20.85
N THR A 145 3.19 -25.89 21.96
CA THR A 145 2.23 -25.51 23.02
C THR A 145 2.85 -24.58 24.07
N ARG A 146 4.17 -24.33 24.01
CA ARG A 146 4.87 -23.47 24.98
C ARG A 146 4.53 -22.00 24.76
N GLU A 147 3.71 -21.45 25.65
CA GLU A 147 3.25 -20.06 25.53
C GLU A 147 4.41 -19.06 25.56
N SER A 148 5.46 -19.28 26.37
CA SER A 148 6.63 -18.37 26.44
C SER A 148 7.38 -18.20 25.11
N LEU A 149 7.32 -19.22 24.23
CA LEU A 149 7.97 -19.21 22.91
C LEU A 149 7.09 -18.67 21.79
N ARG A 150 5.78 -18.53 22.05
CA ARG A 150 4.79 -18.14 21.06
C ARG A 150 5.16 -16.86 20.31
N PRO A 151 5.59 -15.75 20.94
CA PRO A 151 5.94 -14.56 20.19
C PRO A 151 7.18 -14.75 19.30
N PHE A 152 8.11 -15.63 19.67
CA PHE A 152 9.29 -15.93 18.85
C PHE A 152 8.93 -16.76 17.62
N HIS A 153 7.97 -17.68 17.72
CA HIS A 153 7.42 -18.39 16.56
C HIS A 153 6.75 -17.43 15.58
N VAL A 154 6.00 -16.45 16.11
CA VAL A 154 5.41 -15.36 15.30
C VAL A 154 6.48 -14.55 14.58
N ILE A 155 7.49 -14.07 15.32
CA ILE A 155 8.60 -13.28 14.75
C ILE A 155 9.34 -14.09 13.68
N LYS A 156 9.64 -15.37 13.94
CA LYS A 156 10.30 -16.26 12.98
C LYS A 156 9.47 -16.38 11.70
N TYR A 157 8.18 -16.67 11.82
CA TYR A 157 7.29 -16.80 10.67
C TYR A 157 7.21 -15.50 9.86
N ILE A 158 7.08 -14.35 10.53
CA ILE A 158 7.08 -13.03 9.86
C ILE A 158 8.41 -12.79 9.14
N ALA A 159 9.53 -13.08 9.81
CA ALA A 159 10.86 -12.87 9.28
C ALA A 159 11.18 -13.76 8.06
N ASP A 160 10.62 -14.97 8.01
CA ASP A 160 10.84 -15.90 6.90
C ASP A 160 9.92 -15.64 5.71
N ASN A 161 8.72 -15.07 5.92
CA ASN A 161 7.71 -14.94 4.85
C ASN A 161 7.44 -13.51 4.38
N TYR A 162 7.63 -12.49 5.22
CA TYR A 162 7.16 -11.12 4.96
C TYR A 162 8.20 -10.02 5.22
N LEU A 163 9.41 -10.40 5.64
CA LEU A 163 10.45 -9.44 6.04
C LEU A 163 10.83 -8.44 4.94
N ASP A 164 10.84 -8.89 3.69
CA ASP A 164 11.25 -8.08 2.55
C ASP A 164 10.07 -7.37 1.88
N ASP A 165 8.83 -7.70 2.28
CA ASP A 165 7.59 -7.17 1.69
C ASP A 165 7.04 -5.95 2.44
N TYR A 166 7.34 -5.80 3.74
CA TYR A 166 6.75 -4.75 4.59
C TYR A 166 7.80 -3.93 5.35
N ASP A 167 7.52 -2.65 5.56
CA ASP A 167 8.38 -1.72 6.32
C ASP A 167 8.23 -1.88 7.84
N TYR A 168 6.98 -1.97 8.32
CA TYR A 168 6.64 -2.04 9.74
C TYR A 168 5.74 -3.23 10.06
N PHE A 169 5.95 -3.80 11.25
CA PHE A 169 5.24 -4.96 11.76
C PHE A 169 4.62 -4.61 13.12
N LEU A 170 3.29 -4.59 13.18
CA LEU A 170 2.55 -4.49 14.44
C LEU A 170 2.24 -5.90 14.94
N ILE A 171 2.75 -6.25 16.12
CA ILE A 171 2.46 -7.53 16.79
C ILE A 171 1.61 -7.23 18.02
N MET A 172 0.43 -7.83 18.10
CA MET A 172 -0.53 -7.56 19.18
C MET A 172 -1.37 -8.80 19.51
N PRO A 173 -1.94 -8.91 20.72
CA PRO A 173 -2.94 -9.93 21.04
C PRO A 173 -4.32 -9.59 20.45
N ASP A 174 -5.25 -10.53 20.56
CA ASP A 174 -6.65 -10.38 20.13
C ASP A 174 -7.52 -9.48 21.02
N THR A 175 -6.94 -8.88 22.07
CA THR A 175 -7.59 -7.94 22.98
C THR A 175 -7.31 -6.48 22.66
N VAL A 176 -6.66 -6.17 21.53
CA VAL A 176 -6.35 -4.79 21.13
C VAL A 176 -7.22 -4.35 19.96
N TYR A 177 -7.95 -3.26 20.13
CA TYR A 177 -8.61 -2.56 19.03
C TYR A 177 -7.64 -1.55 18.41
N VAL A 178 -7.50 -1.57 17.07
CA VAL A 178 -6.63 -0.66 16.33
C VAL A 178 -7.43 0.20 15.37
N ASP A 179 -7.26 1.52 15.46
CA ASP A 179 -7.67 2.46 14.42
C ASP A 179 -6.60 2.49 13.32
N ALA A 180 -6.75 1.58 12.35
CA ALA A 180 -5.82 1.44 11.24
C ALA A 180 -5.65 2.72 10.41
N ARG A 181 -6.65 3.62 10.35
CA ARG A 181 -6.52 4.88 9.59
C ARG A 181 -5.51 5.81 10.26
N LYS A 182 -5.59 5.96 11.58
CA LYS A 182 -4.64 6.76 12.35
C LYS A 182 -3.26 6.14 12.35
N LEU A 183 -3.16 4.84 12.61
CA LEU A 183 -1.88 4.14 12.60
C LEU A 183 -1.18 4.27 11.25
N LYS A 184 -1.91 4.09 10.14
CA LYS A 184 -1.33 4.24 8.80
C LYS A 184 -0.87 5.68 8.53
N ALA A 185 -1.66 6.68 8.90
CA ALA A 185 -1.28 8.09 8.78
C ALA A 185 -0.01 8.40 9.59
N LEU A 186 0.10 7.84 10.79
CA LEU A 186 1.27 7.95 11.66
C LEU A 186 2.53 7.37 10.99
N LEU A 187 2.43 6.14 10.48
CA LEU A 187 3.57 5.44 9.85
C LEU A 187 4.06 6.11 8.57
N TYR A 188 3.22 6.82 7.83
CA TYR A 188 3.65 7.58 6.65
C TYR A 188 4.60 8.74 6.98
N HIS A 189 4.57 9.24 8.22
CA HIS A 189 5.46 10.31 8.68
C HIS A 189 6.78 9.78 9.27
N ILE A 190 6.96 8.46 9.41
CA ILE A 190 8.16 7.86 9.98
C ILE A 190 9.09 7.35 8.87
N SER A 191 10.37 7.70 8.96
CA SER A 191 11.40 7.20 8.06
C SER A 191 11.81 5.74 8.37
N ILE A 192 11.96 4.94 7.31
CA ILE A 192 12.18 3.47 7.38
C ILE A 192 13.64 3.14 7.74
N THR A 193 14.56 4.10 7.66
CA THR A 193 16.01 3.88 7.80
C THR A 193 16.45 3.52 9.21
N PHE A 194 15.62 3.75 10.22
CA PHE A 194 15.98 3.61 11.63
C PHE A 194 15.33 2.40 12.29
N ASP A 195 16.03 1.84 13.26
CA ASP A 195 15.49 0.78 14.11
C ASP A 195 14.40 1.35 15.02
N LEU A 196 13.17 0.91 14.75
CA LEU A 196 11.99 1.28 15.51
C LEU A 196 11.52 0.15 16.43
N TYR A 197 11.33 0.48 17.70
CA TYR A 197 10.67 -0.35 18.72
C TYR A 197 9.75 0.54 19.55
N MET A 198 8.48 0.63 19.14
CA MET A 198 7.46 1.49 19.74
C MET A 198 6.31 0.67 20.34
N GLY A 199 5.63 1.28 21.31
CA GLY A 199 4.45 0.72 21.97
C GLY A 199 4.21 1.39 23.33
N ALA A 200 3.23 0.87 24.08
CA ALA A 200 2.99 1.33 25.45
C ALA A 200 4.13 0.85 26.34
N ARG A 201 4.54 1.65 27.33
CA ARG A 201 5.55 1.21 28.30
C ARG A 201 4.95 0.17 29.24
N LEU A 202 5.70 -0.90 29.51
CA LEU A 202 5.32 -1.90 30.49
C LEU A 202 5.34 -1.28 31.90
N GLU A 203 4.17 -1.17 32.53
CA GLU A 203 4.04 -0.70 33.91
C GLU A 203 4.46 -1.79 34.92
N GLN A 204 5.26 -1.40 35.91
CA GLN A 204 6.00 -2.32 36.80
C GLN A 204 5.15 -3.07 37.84
N ASN A 205 3.83 -2.81 37.94
CA ASN A 205 2.98 -3.41 38.97
C ASN A 205 2.74 -4.93 38.81
N ILE A 206 3.21 -5.54 37.72
CA ILE A 206 2.92 -6.95 37.38
C ILE A 206 4.11 -7.89 37.69
N VAL A 207 5.32 -7.37 37.90
CA VAL A 207 6.51 -8.23 38.06
C VAL A 207 6.77 -8.62 39.52
N ASP A 208 6.37 -7.79 40.49
CA ASP A 208 6.51 -8.11 41.90
C ASP A 208 5.13 -8.41 42.50
N GLY A 209 4.84 -9.71 42.65
CA GLY A 209 3.82 -10.15 43.61
C GLY A 209 4.29 -9.79 45.01
N GLY A 210 3.90 -8.61 45.50
CA GLY A 210 4.21 -8.14 46.84
C GLY A 210 3.60 -6.76 47.07
N ASP A 211 2.78 -6.67 48.11
CA ASP A 211 2.05 -5.47 48.54
C ASP A 211 2.92 -4.20 48.54
N SER A 212 2.45 -3.14 47.87
CA SER A 212 2.32 -1.77 48.39
C SER A 212 2.46 -0.71 47.29
N ALA A 213 1.37 0.03 47.09
CA ALA A 213 1.30 1.28 46.31
C ALA A 213 2.18 2.44 46.87
N ALA A 214 3.07 2.17 47.83
CA ALA A 214 3.95 3.14 48.47
C ALA A 214 5.38 3.14 47.88
N ALA A 215 5.80 2.10 47.16
CA ALA A 215 7.17 1.98 46.65
C ALA A 215 7.45 2.86 45.41
N ALA A 216 6.44 3.14 44.58
CA ALA A 216 6.59 3.91 43.34
C ALA A 216 6.99 5.38 43.59
N ALA A 217 6.58 5.97 44.72
CA ALA A 217 6.95 7.34 45.08
C ALA A 217 8.38 7.45 45.68
N ALA A 218 8.94 6.34 46.17
CA ALA A 218 10.27 6.31 46.78
C ALA A 218 11.42 6.11 45.77
N ALA A 219 11.13 5.50 44.61
CA ALA A 219 12.14 5.16 43.60
C ALA A 219 12.71 6.39 42.86
N SER A 220 11.97 7.49 42.75
CA SER A 220 12.45 8.73 42.12
C SER A 220 13.44 9.56 42.98
N ARG A 221 13.74 9.14 44.23
CA ARG A 221 14.62 9.91 45.14
C ARG A 221 15.99 9.27 45.44
N ARG A 222 16.34 8.12 44.85
CA ARG A 222 17.64 7.47 45.09
C ARG A 222 18.46 7.31 43.82
N ILE A 223 18.89 8.45 43.26
CA ILE A 223 20.10 8.50 42.42
C ILE A 223 21.11 9.33 43.19
N SER A 224 21.87 8.69 44.07
CA SER A 224 23.20 9.09 44.57
C SER A 224 23.64 8.12 45.65
N ASN A 225 24.38 7.06 45.28
CA ASN A 225 25.60 6.57 45.96
C ASN A 225 25.96 5.14 45.54
N SER A 226 26.95 5.07 44.65
CA SER A 226 28.19 4.28 44.69
C SER A 226 28.25 2.88 45.34
N ASN A 227 28.82 1.98 44.52
CA ASN A 227 29.82 0.92 44.82
C ASN A 227 29.35 -0.50 45.15
N GLY A 228 29.73 -1.44 44.27
CA GLY A 228 30.15 -2.78 44.67
C GLY A 228 29.35 -3.96 44.10
N VAL A 229 30.00 -4.66 43.18
CA VAL A 229 29.91 -6.13 42.93
C VAL A 229 28.66 -6.66 42.21
N ASP A 230 28.85 -7.02 40.95
CA ASP A 230 28.18 -8.05 40.14
C ASP A 230 26.84 -8.62 40.63
N ASP A 231 25.75 -7.87 40.37
CA ASP A 231 24.39 -8.41 40.22
C ASP A 231 23.78 -7.85 38.93
N LEU A 232 24.14 -8.46 37.79
CA LEU A 232 23.83 -7.99 36.44
C LEU A 232 22.40 -8.36 35.95
N GLY A 233 21.48 -8.73 36.85
CA GLY A 233 20.17 -9.27 36.45
C GLY A 233 18.96 -8.34 36.58
N SER A 234 18.96 -7.37 37.51
CA SER A 234 17.67 -6.84 38.00
C SER A 234 17.41 -5.34 37.76
N GLN A 235 18.43 -4.54 37.43
CA GLN A 235 18.25 -3.07 37.32
C GLN A 235 18.20 -2.51 35.90
N SER A 236 18.58 -3.29 34.87
CA SER A 236 18.64 -2.82 33.47
C SER A 236 17.41 -3.18 32.61
N ASP A 237 16.45 -3.91 33.18
CA ASP A 237 15.25 -4.45 32.52
C ASP A 237 14.03 -3.52 32.60
N ARG A 238 14.24 -2.21 32.78
CA ARG A 238 13.20 -1.28 33.23
C ARG A 238 12.36 -0.62 32.13
N ASN A 239 12.70 -0.80 30.86
CA ASN A 239 12.12 -0.02 29.75
C ASN A 239 11.72 -0.90 28.55
N TYR A 240 10.79 -1.84 28.73
CA TYR A 240 10.25 -2.65 27.63
C TYR A 240 8.85 -2.19 27.22
N CYS A 241 8.48 -2.45 25.97
CA CYS A 241 7.12 -2.18 25.50
C CYS A 241 6.20 -3.32 25.94
N ASP A 242 4.97 -2.98 26.33
CA ASP A 242 3.95 -3.95 26.69
C ASP A 242 3.32 -4.56 25.43
N LEU A 243 3.55 -5.87 25.25
CA LEU A 243 2.93 -6.64 24.18
C LEU A 243 1.41 -6.67 24.28
N ASN A 244 0.84 -6.55 25.49
CA ASN A 244 -0.61 -6.54 25.67
C ASN A 244 -1.29 -5.32 25.03
N ALA A 245 -0.53 -4.23 24.85
CA ALA A 245 -0.95 -3.01 24.18
C ALA A 245 -0.70 -3.04 22.66
N GLY A 246 0.08 -4.02 22.18
CA GLY A 246 0.66 -4.06 20.84
C GLY A 246 2.03 -3.39 20.78
N ILE A 247 2.94 -3.99 20.01
CA ILE A 247 4.27 -3.46 19.74
C ILE A 247 4.48 -3.24 18.24
N LEU A 248 5.08 -2.12 17.90
CA LEU A 248 5.44 -1.74 16.55
C LEU A 248 6.95 -1.92 16.35
N LEU A 249 7.31 -2.74 15.37
CA LEU A 249 8.69 -3.07 15.03
C LEU A 249 8.99 -2.71 13.58
N SER A 250 10.15 -2.12 13.35
CA SER A 250 10.69 -1.94 11.99
C SER A 250 11.20 -3.25 11.38
N SER A 251 11.21 -3.32 10.05
CA SER A 251 11.79 -4.45 9.31
C SER A 251 13.27 -4.71 9.66
N SER A 252 14.05 -3.67 9.98
CA SER A 252 15.44 -3.81 10.41
C SER A 252 15.55 -4.51 11.76
N VAL A 253 14.67 -4.19 12.72
CA VAL A 253 14.64 -4.83 14.04
C VAL A 253 14.24 -6.30 13.92
N ILE A 254 13.20 -6.64 13.14
CA ILE A 254 12.81 -8.05 12.91
C ILE A 254 13.96 -8.83 12.26
N ARG A 255 14.68 -8.24 11.30
CA ARG A 255 15.86 -8.87 10.66
C ARG A 255 16.97 -9.17 11.67
N LYS A 256 17.27 -8.24 12.56
CA LYS A 256 18.28 -8.42 13.62
C LYS A 256 17.85 -9.47 14.64
N MET A 257 16.56 -9.48 15.03
CA MET A 257 16.00 -10.50 15.92
C MET A 257 16.05 -11.90 15.29
N ARG A 258 15.77 -12.03 13.98
CA ARG A 258 15.88 -13.29 13.24
C ARG A 258 17.31 -13.86 13.31
N ASN A 259 18.32 -13.01 13.10
CA ASN A 259 19.71 -13.42 13.14
C ASN A 259 20.18 -13.90 14.53
N ASN A 260 19.53 -13.41 15.60
CA ASN A 260 19.84 -13.76 16.99
C ASN A 260 18.73 -14.60 17.66
N LEU A 261 17.88 -15.27 16.86
CA LEU A 261 16.70 -15.95 17.39
C LEU A 261 17.05 -17.05 18.39
N ASP A 262 18.17 -17.76 18.18
CA ASP A 262 18.68 -18.79 19.09
C ASP A 262 18.96 -18.23 20.49
N TRP A 263 19.55 -17.03 20.58
CA TRP A 263 19.77 -16.34 21.85
C TRP A 263 18.44 -15.93 22.48
N CYS A 264 17.52 -15.41 21.68
CA CYS A 264 16.21 -14.95 22.15
C CYS A 264 15.36 -16.08 22.74
N VAL A 265 15.33 -17.25 22.10
CA VAL A 265 14.61 -18.42 22.58
C VAL A 265 15.22 -18.98 23.87
N ARG A 266 16.54 -18.98 24.00
CA ARG A 266 17.24 -19.46 25.22
C ARG A 266 17.03 -18.54 26.42
N ASN A 267 16.96 -17.23 26.20
CA ASN A 267 16.79 -16.24 27.27
C ASN A 267 15.32 -15.81 27.51
N GLY A 268 14.39 -16.29 26.69
CA GLY A 268 12.95 -16.05 26.80
C GLY A 268 12.23 -17.01 27.75
N VAL A 269 12.74 -17.15 28.98
CA VAL A 269 12.24 -18.16 29.95
C VAL A 269 11.01 -17.65 30.71
N SER A 270 10.81 -16.33 30.81
CA SER A 270 9.72 -15.79 31.63
C SER A 270 8.35 -16.03 30.99
N ASN A 271 7.30 -16.08 31.80
CA ASN A 271 5.92 -16.18 31.30
C ASN A 271 5.39 -14.82 30.78
N VAL A 272 6.15 -13.73 30.98
CA VAL A 272 5.77 -12.38 30.54
C VAL A 272 6.36 -12.13 29.17
N HIS A 273 5.54 -12.25 28.12
CA HIS A 273 5.98 -12.08 26.73
C HIS A 273 6.63 -10.72 26.46
N SER A 274 6.12 -9.65 27.07
CA SER A 274 6.65 -8.28 26.95
C SER A 274 8.13 -8.21 27.35
N VAL A 275 8.53 -8.90 28.43
CA VAL A 275 9.92 -8.94 28.91
C VAL A 275 10.80 -9.78 27.99
N ASN A 276 10.31 -10.94 27.55
CA ASN A 276 11.07 -11.82 26.65
C ASN A 276 11.40 -11.14 25.31
N ILE A 277 10.41 -10.49 24.68
CA ILE A 277 10.62 -9.74 23.45
C ILE A 277 11.53 -8.54 23.71
N GLY A 278 11.29 -7.80 24.78
CA GLY A 278 12.09 -6.63 25.13
C GLY A 278 13.58 -6.95 25.26
N ARG A 279 13.93 -8.04 25.96
CA ARG A 279 15.31 -8.54 26.07
C ARG A 279 15.91 -8.90 24.70
N CYS A 280 15.13 -9.57 23.86
CA CYS A 280 15.54 -9.94 22.50
C CYS A 280 15.82 -8.71 21.62
N VAL A 281 14.95 -7.70 21.65
CA VAL A 281 15.11 -6.46 20.90
C VAL A 281 16.35 -5.70 21.38
N LYS A 282 16.52 -5.57 22.70
CA LYS A 282 17.66 -4.89 23.32
C LYS A 282 18.99 -5.56 22.92
N TYR A 283 19.05 -6.88 22.99
CA TYR A 283 20.24 -7.65 22.59
C TYR A 283 20.52 -7.59 21.09
N SER A 284 19.48 -7.71 20.26
CA SER A 284 19.66 -7.83 18.81
C SER A 284 19.91 -6.50 18.11
N SER A 285 19.24 -5.44 18.57
CA SER A 285 19.21 -4.14 17.88
C SER A 285 19.95 -3.02 18.61
N ASN A 286 20.48 -3.29 19.82
CA ASN A 286 21.14 -2.30 20.68
C ASN A 286 20.26 -1.08 21.01
N LEU A 287 18.92 -1.24 20.96
CA LEU A 287 17.99 -0.21 21.39
C LEU A 287 17.92 -0.18 22.91
N SER A 288 17.96 1.01 23.50
CA SER A 288 17.99 1.21 24.96
C SER A 288 16.68 0.82 25.66
N GLY A 289 15.56 0.81 24.93
CA GLY A 289 14.25 0.41 25.45
C GLY A 289 13.09 0.86 24.56
N CYS A 290 11.88 0.78 25.12
CA CYS A 290 10.64 1.15 24.44
C CYS A 290 10.57 2.65 24.12
N GLN A 291 10.34 2.97 22.85
CA GLN A 291 10.18 4.33 22.37
C GLN A 291 8.70 4.72 22.39
N THR A 292 8.35 5.76 23.15
CA THR A 292 6.98 6.33 23.14
C THR A 292 6.79 7.33 22.00
N SER A 293 7.89 7.81 21.42
CA SER A 293 7.89 8.77 20.32
C SER A 293 9.14 8.61 19.48
N PHE A 294 9.00 8.83 18.17
CA PHE A 294 10.11 8.83 17.24
C PHE A 294 9.90 9.92 16.18
N GLN A 295 10.92 10.76 15.91
CA GLN A 295 10.82 11.86 14.93
C GLN A 295 9.63 12.83 15.15
N GLY A 296 9.26 13.09 16.41
CA GLY A 296 8.11 13.95 16.76
C GLY A 296 6.75 13.27 16.56
N VAL A 297 6.75 11.98 16.20
CA VAL A 297 5.55 11.16 16.03
C VAL A 297 5.34 10.34 17.31
N HIS A 298 4.15 10.46 17.90
CA HIS A 298 3.75 9.76 19.13
C HIS A 298 2.70 8.69 18.80
N GLU A 299 2.91 7.46 19.26
CA GLU A 299 1.88 6.42 19.19
C GLU A 299 1.03 6.47 20.46
N ASP A 300 -0.12 7.12 20.36
CA ASP A 300 -1.07 7.21 21.48
C ASP A 300 -1.83 5.88 21.63
N ILE A 301 -1.62 5.21 22.75
CA ILE A 301 -2.33 3.97 23.08
C ILE A 301 -3.12 4.19 24.36
N TYR A 302 -4.42 3.89 24.34
CA TYR A 302 -5.31 4.10 25.48
C TYR A 302 -5.57 2.80 26.25
N GLY A 303 -5.18 2.80 27.53
CA GLY A 303 -5.46 1.71 28.47
C GLY A 303 -6.86 1.84 29.08
N LEU A 304 -7.75 0.89 28.80
CA LEU A 304 -9.05 0.77 29.42
C LEU A 304 -8.92 0.23 30.84
N GLN A 305 -9.53 0.93 31.79
CA GLN A 305 -9.59 0.44 33.17
C GLN A 305 -10.63 -0.69 33.27
N PRO A 306 -10.40 -1.74 34.10
CA PRO A 306 -11.25 -2.94 34.13
C PRO A 306 -12.73 -2.70 34.48
N HIS A 307 -13.04 -1.61 35.18
CA HIS A 307 -14.40 -1.29 35.62
C HIS A 307 -15.23 -0.54 34.55
N ILE A 308 -14.59 -0.04 33.50
CA ILE A 308 -15.24 0.76 32.47
C ILE A 308 -15.97 -0.17 31.49
N LYS A 309 -17.28 0.04 31.34
CA LYS A 309 -18.08 -0.71 30.36
C LYS A 309 -18.35 0.17 29.16
N LEU A 310 -17.71 -0.12 28.04
CA LEU A 310 -17.82 0.67 26.81
C LEU A 310 -19.25 0.97 26.40
N PHE A 311 -20.16 -0.01 26.50
CA PHE A 311 -21.56 0.20 26.17
C PHE A 311 -22.22 1.39 26.91
N LYS A 312 -21.83 1.66 28.16
CA LYS A 312 -22.39 2.72 28.99
C LYS A 312 -21.53 3.99 28.97
N ASP A 313 -20.22 3.81 29.07
CA ASP A 313 -19.29 4.89 29.39
C ASP A 313 -18.61 5.50 28.15
N LEU A 314 -18.93 5.02 26.94
CA LEU A 314 -18.34 5.53 25.69
C LEU A 314 -18.52 7.05 25.53
N ASN A 315 -19.64 7.61 25.98
CA ASN A 315 -19.87 9.06 25.93
C ASN A 315 -18.94 9.86 26.85
N ILE A 316 -18.51 9.26 27.96
CA ILE A 316 -17.56 9.85 28.90
C ILE A 316 -16.16 9.75 28.31
N LEU A 317 -15.78 8.56 27.83
CA LEU A 317 -14.51 8.32 27.15
C LEU A 317 -14.34 9.22 25.91
N ALA A 318 -15.41 9.43 25.14
CA ALA A 318 -15.39 10.26 23.94
C ALA A 318 -15.07 11.74 24.22
N ARG A 319 -15.20 12.21 25.47
CA ARG A 319 -14.80 13.56 25.88
C ARG A 319 -13.31 13.65 26.18
N ASP A 320 -12.68 12.54 26.54
CA ASP A 320 -11.26 12.48 26.81
C ASP A 320 -10.47 12.66 25.51
N GLU A 321 -9.49 13.57 25.56
CA GLU A 321 -8.62 13.83 24.44
C GLU A 321 -7.67 12.66 24.17
N ALA A 322 -7.17 11.99 25.21
CA ALA A 322 -6.28 10.85 25.07
C ALA A 322 -6.97 9.71 24.33
N PHE A 323 -8.23 9.42 24.68
CA PHE A 323 -9.04 8.42 23.98
C PHE A 323 -9.32 8.84 22.53
N ARG A 324 -9.71 10.10 22.27
CA ARG A 324 -9.97 10.56 20.89
C ARG A 324 -8.75 10.49 20.00
N LYS A 325 -7.54 10.74 20.52
CA LYS A 325 -6.29 10.72 19.75
C LYS A 325 -5.70 9.32 19.59
N ALA A 326 -6.03 8.39 20.49
CA ALA A 326 -5.47 7.04 20.48
C ALA A 326 -5.58 6.32 19.13
N ALA A 327 -4.48 5.66 18.74
CA ALA A 327 -4.37 4.76 17.60
C ALA A 327 -4.75 3.32 17.97
N ALA A 328 -4.58 2.93 19.23
CA ALA A 328 -5.00 1.63 19.74
C ALA A 328 -5.64 1.73 21.14
N VAL A 329 -6.55 0.81 21.45
CA VAL A 329 -7.28 0.72 22.71
C VAL A 329 -7.21 -0.71 23.24
N TYR A 330 -6.80 -0.90 24.48
CA TYR A 330 -6.63 -2.21 25.11
C TYR A 330 -6.91 -2.13 26.63
N PRO A 331 -7.30 -3.21 27.31
CA PRO A 331 -7.77 -4.49 26.77
C PRO A 331 -9.27 -4.42 26.40
N VAL A 332 -9.62 -4.98 25.25
CA VAL A 332 -10.99 -5.17 24.78
C VAL A 332 -11.33 -6.66 24.87
N THR A 333 -12.35 -6.99 25.66
CA THR A 333 -12.69 -8.38 25.99
C THR A 333 -13.86 -8.94 25.18
N SER A 334 -14.72 -8.07 24.63
CA SER A 334 -15.94 -8.47 23.92
C SER A 334 -15.92 -8.08 22.45
N MET A 335 -16.44 -8.97 21.60
CA MET A 335 -16.67 -8.73 20.17
C MET A 335 -17.56 -7.51 19.91
N ASP A 336 -18.57 -7.28 20.74
CA ASP A 336 -19.47 -6.13 20.58
C ASP A 336 -18.74 -4.81 20.82
N ASP A 337 -17.80 -4.80 21.78
CA ASP A 337 -17.02 -3.61 22.11
C ASP A 337 -16.04 -3.25 20.98
N PHE A 338 -15.49 -4.24 20.27
CA PHE A 338 -14.73 -4.02 19.04
C PHE A 338 -15.55 -3.26 17.99
N TYR A 339 -16.80 -3.65 17.75
CA TYR A 339 -17.65 -2.96 16.76
C TYR A 339 -18.12 -1.59 17.26
N ARG A 340 -18.37 -1.42 18.56
CA ARG A 340 -18.70 -0.11 19.15
C ARG A 340 -17.56 0.89 19.00
N LEU A 341 -16.33 0.47 19.30
CA LEU A 341 -15.14 1.28 19.07
C LEU A 341 -14.98 1.60 17.57
N HIS A 342 -15.18 0.60 16.72
CA HIS A 342 -15.06 0.80 15.28
C HIS A 342 -16.07 1.80 14.72
N ALA A 343 -17.33 1.71 15.16
CA ALA A 343 -18.38 2.66 14.79
C ALA A 343 -18.05 4.07 15.30
N TYR A 344 -17.57 4.20 16.54
CA TYR A 344 -17.16 5.47 17.12
C TYR A 344 -16.02 6.14 16.35
N TYR A 345 -14.89 5.45 16.16
CA TYR A 345 -13.74 6.02 15.44
C TYR A 345 -14.05 6.26 13.97
N SER A 346 -14.87 5.42 13.33
CA SER A 346 -15.33 5.65 11.96
C SER A 346 -16.17 6.93 11.86
N ARG A 347 -17.08 7.17 12.82
CA ARG A 347 -17.87 8.41 12.87
C ARG A 347 -16.97 9.62 13.11
N HIS A 348 -16.07 9.54 14.09
CA HIS A 348 -15.15 10.62 14.39
C HIS A 348 -14.25 10.97 13.18
N HIS A 349 -13.75 9.95 12.48
CA HIS A 349 -12.99 10.15 11.25
C HIS A 349 -13.82 10.80 10.14
N LEU A 350 -15.09 10.39 9.98
CA LEU A 350 -16.00 11.00 9.01
C LEU A 350 -16.21 12.48 9.30
N GLU A 351 -16.45 12.85 10.56
CA GLU A 351 -16.58 14.25 11.00
C GLU A 351 -15.32 15.07 10.68
N LEU A 352 -14.13 14.52 10.96
CA LEU A 352 -12.86 15.18 10.63
C LEU A 352 -12.68 15.37 9.12
N VAL A 353 -13.02 14.38 8.32
CA VAL A 353 -12.93 14.45 6.85
C VAL A 353 -13.93 15.47 6.30
N GLN A 354 -15.16 15.51 6.83
CA GLN A 354 -16.16 16.50 6.44
C GLN A 354 -15.72 17.93 6.77
N GLN A 355 -15.16 18.16 7.95
CA GLN A 355 -14.59 19.46 8.32
C GLN A 355 -13.45 19.86 7.38
N ARG A 356 -12.50 18.96 7.11
CA ARG A 356 -11.41 19.21 6.16
C ARG A 356 -11.93 19.51 4.75
N SER A 357 -12.97 18.80 4.30
CA SER A 357 -13.59 19.04 3.00
C SER A 357 -14.20 20.44 2.93
N PHE A 358 -14.93 20.85 3.96
CA PHE A 358 -15.51 22.19 4.05
C PHE A 358 -14.43 23.28 4.09
N ASP A 359 -13.35 23.06 4.86
CA ASP A 359 -12.22 23.99 4.93
C ASP A 359 -11.51 24.13 3.58
N LEU A 360 -11.32 23.01 2.86
CA LEU A 360 -10.74 23.01 1.53
C LEU A 360 -11.64 23.72 0.52
N GLU A 361 -12.95 23.48 0.57
CA GLU A 361 -13.93 24.16 -0.28
C GLU A 361 -13.93 25.67 0.00
N ARG A 362 -13.92 26.09 1.27
CA ARG A 362 -13.82 27.50 1.65
C ARG A 362 -12.55 28.15 1.13
N LYS A 363 -11.40 27.48 1.25
CA LYS A 363 -10.12 27.96 0.69
C LYS A 363 -10.18 28.04 -0.83
N SER A 364 -10.81 27.08 -1.49
CA SER A 364 -11.02 27.09 -2.94
C SER A 364 -11.86 28.28 -3.38
N TYR A 365 -12.96 28.59 -2.69
CA TYR A 365 -13.75 29.79 -2.99
C TYR A 365 -13.01 31.10 -2.70
N GLN A 366 -12.19 31.16 -1.63
CA GLN A 366 -11.34 32.33 -1.37
C GLN A 366 -10.34 32.57 -2.50
N ILE A 367 -9.74 31.49 -3.02
CA ILE A 367 -8.86 31.54 -4.19
C ILE A 367 -9.62 32.01 -5.43
N ALA A 368 -10.80 31.44 -5.69
CA ALA A 368 -11.63 31.78 -6.85
C ALA A 368 -12.16 33.23 -6.83
N ASN A 369 -12.51 33.76 -5.65
CA ASN A 369 -13.01 35.13 -5.47
C ASN A 369 -11.91 36.21 -5.52
N GLY A 370 -10.74 35.91 -6.08
CA GLY A 370 -9.74 36.92 -6.40
C GLY A 370 -8.84 37.35 -5.24
N SER A 371 -8.67 36.53 -4.19
CA SER A 371 -7.61 36.76 -3.18
C SER A 371 -6.19 36.57 -3.74
N ILE A 372 -6.09 36.01 -4.94
CA ILE A 372 -4.88 35.98 -5.75
C ILE A 372 -4.82 37.30 -6.51
N SER A 373 -3.80 38.13 -6.26
CA SER A 373 -3.60 39.39 -6.98
C SER A 373 -3.69 39.15 -8.49
N ASN A 374 -4.35 40.03 -9.25
CA ASN A 374 -4.48 39.92 -10.71
C ASN A 374 -3.12 39.70 -11.42
N ASN A 375 -2.01 40.16 -10.84
CA ASN A 375 -0.64 39.87 -11.30
C ASN A 375 -0.27 38.37 -11.35
N ILE A 376 -0.97 37.50 -10.62
CA ILE A 376 -0.74 36.04 -10.62
C ILE A 376 -1.75 35.33 -11.55
N LEU A 377 -2.93 35.90 -11.76
CA LEU A 377 -3.94 35.40 -12.70
C LEU A 377 -3.60 35.72 -14.17
N GLU A 378 -2.86 36.80 -14.43
CA GLU A 378 -2.19 36.99 -15.73
C GLU A 378 -1.07 35.96 -15.97
N ILE A 379 -0.61 35.25 -14.91
CA ILE A 379 0.57 34.38 -15.02
C ILE A 379 0.23 32.91 -15.30
N ARG A 380 -0.88 32.30 -14.87
CA ARG A 380 -1.20 30.91 -15.30
C ARG A 380 -2.67 30.52 -15.08
N TRP A 381 -3.39 30.25 -16.17
CA TRP A 381 -4.51 29.31 -16.14
C TRP A 381 -4.44 28.39 -17.37
N PRO A 382 -4.45 27.05 -17.22
CA PRO A 382 -4.48 26.29 -15.97
C PRO A 382 -3.11 26.26 -15.25
N LEU A 383 -3.16 26.10 -13.93
CA LEU A 383 -1.97 26.01 -13.09
C LEU A 383 -1.16 24.75 -13.45
N GLY A 384 0.15 24.90 -13.64
CA GLY A 384 1.08 23.79 -13.91
C GLY A 384 1.40 23.53 -15.39
N VAL A 385 0.83 24.30 -16.32
CA VAL A 385 1.25 24.28 -17.72
C VAL A 385 2.43 25.25 -17.90
N PRO A 386 3.62 24.79 -18.36
CA PRO A 386 4.68 25.71 -18.71
C PRO A 386 4.22 26.61 -19.86
N LEU A 387 4.66 27.88 -19.86
CA LEU A 387 4.42 28.75 -21.02
C LEU A 387 5.02 28.07 -22.26
N GLY A 388 4.33 28.17 -23.39
CA GLY A 388 4.96 27.89 -24.68
C GLY A 388 6.19 28.78 -24.81
N SER A 389 7.30 28.24 -25.34
CA SER A 389 8.48 29.04 -25.64
C SER A 389 8.08 30.18 -26.56
N ALA A 390 8.34 31.43 -26.15
CA ALA A 390 8.18 32.56 -27.06
C ALA A 390 9.18 32.35 -28.21
N PRO A 391 8.73 32.38 -29.47
CA PRO A 391 9.62 32.23 -30.62
C PRO A 391 10.63 33.38 -30.61
N GLU A 392 11.94 33.07 -30.73
CA GLU A 392 12.99 34.10 -30.73
C GLU A 392 12.91 34.97 -32.00
N THR A 393 12.51 34.34 -33.11
CA THR A 393 12.37 35.00 -34.39
C THR A 393 10.98 34.79 -34.98
N ARG A 394 10.58 35.69 -35.89
CA ARG A 394 9.35 35.55 -36.67
C ARG A 394 9.28 34.27 -37.51
N HIS A 395 10.40 33.59 -37.71
CA HIS A 395 10.48 32.35 -38.51
C HIS A 395 10.18 31.11 -37.67
N ASP A 396 10.22 31.22 -36.34
CA ASP A 396 9.86 30.14 -35.41
C ASP A 396 8.33 30.08 -35.14
N ILE A 397 7.58 31.00 -35.76
CA ILE A 397 6.11 31.02 -35.72
C ILE A 397 5.59 30.24 -36.93
N ILE A 398 4.79 29.21 -36.66
CA ILE A 398 4.04 28.52 -37.73
C ILE A 398 3.02 29.53 -38.30
N THR A 399 3.18 29.88 -39.56
CA THR A 399 2.28 30.79 -40.26
C THR A 399 1.11 30.02 -40.87
N TRP A 400 -0.08 30.59 -40.75
CA TRP A 400 -1.25 30.07 -41.46
C TRP A 400 -1.25 30.60 -42.90
N HIS A 401 -1.27 29.70 -43.87
CA HIS A 401 -1.46 30.05 -45.26
C HIS A 401 -2.95 30.03 -45.62
N LEU A 402 -3.40 31.08 -46.30
CA LEU A 402 -4.72 31.08 -46.90
C LEU A 402 -4.65 30.33 -48.23
N ILE A 403 -5.61 29.45 -48.46
CA ILE A 403 -5.66 28.61 -49.65
C ILE A 403 -7.09 28.64 -50.22
N ASN A 404 -7.23 28.66 -51.54
CA ASN A 404 -8.49 28.38 -52.24
C ASN A 404 -8.38 27.02 -52.97
N SER A 405 -9.39 26.60 -53.74
CA SER A 405 -9.38 25.30 -54.45
C SER A 405 -8.30 25.16 -55.55
N THR A 406 -7.56 26.22 -55.87
CA THR A 406 -6.63 26.28 -57.00
C THR A 406 -5.29 26.95 -56.71
N HIS A 407 -5.20 27.83 -55.70
CA HIS A 407 -4.03 28.66 -55.40
C HIS A 407 -3.83 28.81 -53.88
N ILE A 408 -2.56 28.90 -53.48
CA ILE A 408 -2.11 29.29 -52.15
C ILE A 408 -1.70 30.77 -52.14
N PHE A 409 -2.07 31.48 -51.09
CA PHE A 409 -1.78 32.90 -50.89
C PHE A 409 -0.62 33.08 -49.90
N LEU A 410 0.34 33.91 -50.28
CA LEU A 410 1.55 34.23 -49.53
C LEU A 410 2.30 32.95 -49.05
N PRO A 411 2.65 32.01 -49.95
CA PRO A 411 3.41 30.83 -49.57
C PRO A 411 4.82 31.19 -49.09
N ASN A 412 5.47 32.15 -49.77
CA ASN A 412 6.85 32.56 -49.51
C ASN A 412 6.98 34.08 -49.56
N ALA A 413 8.11 34.62 -49.10
CA ALA A 413 8.38 36.06 -49.15
C ALA A 413 8.47 36.63 -50.59
N GLU A 414 8.73 35.77 -51.57
CA GLU A 414 8.94 36.14 -52.98
C GLU A 414 7.64 36.12 -53.80
N ASN A 415 6.70 35.23 -53.45
CA ASN A 415 5.48 34.99 -54.24
C ASN A 415 4.24 35.35 -53.43
N ILE A 416 3.38 36.21 -54.00
CA ILE A 416 2.11 36.61 -53.37
C ILE A 416 1.03 35.55 -53.59
N VAL A 417 1.02 34.89 -54.76
CA VAL A 417 0.07 33.84 -55.12
C VAL A 417 0.80 32.77 -55.92
N GLU A 418 0.54 31.51 -55.62
CA GLU A 418 1.09 30.35 -56.32
C GLU A 418 0.00 29.32 -56.57
N PRO A 419 -0.04 28.62 -57.72
CA PRO A 419 -0.97 27.52 -57.91
C PRO A 419 -0.69 26.38 -56.92
N LEU A 420 -1.74 25.75 -56.42
CA LEU A 420 -1.63 24.58 -55.55
C LEU A 420 -0.89 23.45 -56.25
N SER A 421 0.07 22.84 -55.56
CA SER A 421 0.70 21.60 -56.01
C SER A 421 -0.36 20.52 -56.20
N HIS A 422 -0.09 19.56 -57.09
CA HIS A 422 -0.97 18.39 -57.28
C HIS A 422 -1.19 17.62 -55.97
N THR A 423 -0.15 17.51 -55.12
CA THR A 423 -0.24 16.87 -53.80
C THR A 423 -1.15 17.65 -52.87
N ASP A 424 -0.94 18.95 -52.75
CA ASP A 424 -1.65 19.81 -51.82
C ASP A 424 -3.13 19.95 -52.21
N LYS A 425 -3.42 19.90 -53.52
CA LYS A 425 -4.78 19.84 -54.04
C LYS A 425 -5.49 18.55 -53.64
N LEU A 426 -4.82 17.40 -53.79
CA LEU A 426 -5.39 16.11 -53.37
C LEU A 426 -5.63 16.06 -51.86
N ASP A 427 -4.76 16.69 -51.05
CA ASP A 427 -4.94 16.76 -49.60
C ASP A 427 -6.05 17.76 -49.22
N PHE A 428 -6.17 18.88 -49.92
CA PHE A 428 -7.27 19.84 -49.74
C PHE A 428 -8.63 19.20 -50.08
N ASP A 429 -8.69 18.42 -51.16
CA ASP A 429 -9.89 17.68 -51.58
C ASP A 429 -10.29 16.54 -50.62
N LYS A 430 -9.41 16.12 -49.69
CA LYS A 430 -9.76 15.16 -48.62
C LYS A 430 -10.38 15.83 -47.39
N VAL A 431 -10.08 17.10 -47.16
CA VAL A 431 -10.51 17.85 -45.96
C VAL A 431 -11.86 18.52 -46.18
N LEU A 432 -12.18 18.92 -47.42
CA LEU A 432 -13.51 19.34 -47.86
C LEU A 432 -14.39 18.13 -48.19
#